data_AF-A0A523CDF0-F1
#
_entry.id   AF-A0A523CDF0-F1
#
_cell.length_a   1.000
_cell.length_b   1.000
_cell.length_c   1.000
_cell.angle_alpha   90.00
_cell.angle_beta   90.00
_cell.angle_gamma   90.00
#
_symmetry.space_group_name_H-M   'P 1'
#
loop_
_entity.id
_entity.type
_entity.pdbx_description
1 polymer ?
#
loop_
_entity_poly.entity_id
_entity_poly.type
_entity_poly.pdbx_seq_one_letter_code
_entity_poly.pdbx_strand_id
1 'polypeptide(L)'
;MLEVGPAWEAELIRLSEKEGKSLRATARALGVDVKTVIRHLARLADCRQEENFIEVGQSLIERRTRWLALIAPHPQKGRKELRALGPADYCWLYRNDQKWLFENLPPVKSRKGAAGCRVDWPGRDRELGARVGPVAHAILYAPGRPVRVTISAIGKKLGALGILQRNIDKLPVARASLEGVIETRDSFEIRRVRAAARELLRCGESLEPWRIVRKAHLRPEYPASVAAEIERIIYAFEKGVIHGDEI
;
A
#
# COMPACT_ATOMS: atom_id res chain seq x y z
N MET A 1 5.32 -67.55 -27.85
CA MET A 1 4.94 -66.42 -26.97
C MET A 1 4.67 -67.05 -25.62
N LEU A 2 5.46 -66.74 -24.59
CA LEU A 2 5.21 -67.29 -23.26
C LEU A 2 4.04 -66.50 -22.66
N GLU A 3 2.86 -67.09 -22.61
CA GLU A 3 1.77 -66.55 -21.80
C GLU A 3 2.13 -66.77 -20.32
N VAL A 4 2.38 -65.68 -19.62
CA VAL A 4 2.70 -65.67 -18.20
C VAL A 4 1.47 -65.18 -17.43
N GLY A 5 1.12 -65.88 -16.35
CA GLY A 5 -0.08 -65.57 -15.57
C GLY A 5 0.10 -64.44 -14.54
N PRO A 6 -1.00 -63.97 -13.90
CA PRO A 6 -0.97 -62.86 -12.93
C PRO A 6 0.00 -63.05 -11.76
N ALA A 7 0.20 -64.30 -11.32
CA ALA A 7 1.16 -64.64 -10.26
C ALA A 7 2.61 -64.34 -10.66
N TRP A 8 2.94 -64.53 -11.95
CA TRP A 8 4.27 -64.23 -12.48
C TRP A 8 4.51 -62.72 -12.59
N GLU A 9 3.48 -61.95 -12.98
CA GLU A 9 3.58 -60.49 -13.06
C GLU A 9 3.70 -59.84 -11.68
N ALA A 10 3.00 -60.38 -10.66
CA ALA A 10 3.17 -59.95 -9.27
C ALA A 10 4.60 -60.18 -8.76
N GLU A 11 5.21 -61.32 -9.11
CA GLU A 11 6.59 -61.64 -8.76
C GLU A 11 7.59 -60.73 -9.51
N LEU A 12 7.33 -60.42 -10.79
CA LEU A 12 8.10 -59.44 -11.56
C LEU A 12 8.10 -58.05 -10.88
N ILE A 13 6.93 -57.56 -10.47
CA ILE A 13 6.79 -56.27 -9.77
C ILE A 13 7.53 -56.32 -8.42
N ARG A 14 7.40 -57.40 -7.65
CA ARG A 14 8.12 -57.55 -6.37
C ARG A 14 9.63 -57.46 -6.55
N LEU A 15 10.19 -58.25 -7.46
CA LEU A 15 11.63 -58.30 -7.71
C LEU A 15 12.17 -56.97 -8.26
N SER A 16 11.42 -56.32 -9.15
CA SER A 16 11.87 -55.09 -9.82
C SER A 16 11.67 -53.84 -8.98
N GLU A 17 10.51 -53.65 -8.37
CA GLU A 17 10.12 -52.38 -7.72
C GLU A 17 10.30 -52.41 -6.21
N LYS A 18 10.02 -53.54 -5.55
CA LYS A 18 10.16 -53.66 -4.08
C LYS A 18 11.58 -54.07 -3.66
N GLU A 19 12.19 -54.99 -4.40
CA GLU A 19 13.54 -55.48 -4.11
C GLU A 19 14.64 -54.78 -4.92
N GLY A 20 14.28 -54.00 -5.95
CA GLY A 20 15.24 -53.20 -6.74
C GLY A 20 16.23 -54.03 -7.56
N LYS A 21 15.91 -55.27 -7.92
CA LYS A 21 16.83 -56.16 -8.67
C LYS A 21 16.99 -55.68 -10.11
N SER A 22 18.21 -55.83 -10.64
CA SER A 22 18.51 -55.48 -12.04
C SER A 22 17.77 -56.39 -13.02
N LEU A 23 17.49 -55.90 -14.23
CA LEU A 23 16.75 -56.64 -15.28
C LEU A 23 17.32 -58.05 -15.53
N ARG A 24 18.64 -58.22 -15.49
CA ARG A 24 19.32 -59.52 -15.64
C ARG A 24 19.17 -60.43 -14.42
N ALA A 25 19.16 -59.86 -13.21
CA ALA A 25 18.92 -60.61 -11.99
C ALA A 25 17.46 -61.07 -11.90
N THR A 26 16.52 -60.19 -12.25
CA THR A 26 15.08 -60.49 -12.32
C THR A 26 14.79 -61.54 -13.38
N ALA A 27 15.39 -61.43 -14.58
CA ALA A 27 15.25 -62.43 -15.64
C ALA A 27 15.76 -63.82 -15.22
N ARG A 28 16.93 -63.89 -14.55
CA ARG A 28 17.47 -65.15 -14.00
C ARG A 28 16.58 -65.74 -12.91
N ALA A 29 16.05 -64.92 -12.01
CA ALA A 29 15.17 -65.37 -10.93
C ALA A 29 13.83 -65.90 -11.47
N LEU A 30 13.32 -65.31 -12.55
CA LEU A 30 12.07 -65.70 -13.20
C LEU A 30 12.24 -66.77 -14.29
N GLY A 31 13.48 -67.20 -14.58
CA GLY A 31 13.78 -68.21 -15.60
C GLY A 31 13.46 -67.78 -17.04
N VAL A 32 13.47 -66.47 -17.34
CA VAL A 32 13.11 -65.92 -18.66
C VAL A 32 14.24 -65.11 -19.29
N ASP A 33 14.09 -64.81 -20.58
CA ASP A 33 14.95 -63.85 -21.27
C ASP A 33 14.73 -62.40 -20.78
N VAL A 34 15.80 -61.61 -20.77
CA VAL A 34 15.79 -60.20 -20.35
C VAL A 34 14.82 -59.37 -21.19
N LYS A 35 14.66 -59.67 -22.48
CA LYS A 35 13.70 -58.96 -23.35
C LYS A 35 12.25 -59.21 -22.94
N THR A 36 11.94 -60.36 -22.36
CA THR A 36 10.60 -60.66 -21.81
C THR A 36 10.33 -59.76 -20.61
N VAL A 37 11.28 -59.65 -19.68
CA VAL A 37 11.19 -58.74 -18.53
C VAL A 37 10.98 -57.30 -18.99
N ILE A 38 11.77 -56.81 -19.95
CA ILE A 38 11.64 -55.45 -20.51
C ILE A 38 10.25 -55.22 -21.10
N ARG A 39 9.75 -56.17 -21.90
CA ARG A 39 8.43 -56.05 -22.55
C ARG A 39 7.30 -55.97 -21.53
N HIS A 40 7.30 -56.82 -20.51
CA HIS A 40 6.25 -56.81 -19.49
C HIS A 40 6.31 -55.57 -18.60
N LEU A 41 7.51 -55.10 -18.23
CA LEU A 41 7.66 -53.83 -17.50
C LEU A 41 7.17 -52.62 -18.31
N ALA A 42 7.46 -52.59 -19.62
CA ALA A 42 6.94 -51.55 -20.51
C ALA A 42 5.41 -51.61 -20.60
N ARG A 43 4.83 -52.80 -20.81
CA ARG A 43 3.38 -53.00 -20.82
C ARG A 43 2.71 -52.55 -19.51
N LEU A 44 3.29 -52.90 -18.37
CA LEU A 44 2.78 -52.49 -17.05
C LEU A 44 2.93 -50.98 -16.82
N ALA A 45 3.98 -50.35 -17.36
CA ALA A 45 4.12 -48.90 -17.33
C ALA A 45 3.03 -48.21 -18.17
N ASP A 46 2.75 -48.72 -19.36
CA ASP A 46 1.68 -48.20 -20.24
C ASP A 46 0.29 -48.38 -19.61
N CYS A 47 -0.02 -49.57 -19.07
CA CYS A 47 -1.28 -49.80 -18.36
C CYS A 47 -1.44 -48.87 -17.15
N ARG A 48 -0.36 -48.63 -16.38
CA ARG A 48 -0.40 -47.67 -15.25
C ARG A 48 -0.59 -46.23 -15.70
N GLN A 49 -0.02 -45.84 -16.84
CA GLN A 49 -0.25 -44.51 -17.40
C GLN A 49 -1.70 -44.34 -17.86
N GLU A 50 -2.28 -45.37 -18.47
CA GLU A 50 -3.68 -45.39 -18.88
C GLU A 50 -4.63 -45.34 -17.69
N GLU A 51 -4.40 -46.15 -16.64
CA GLU A 51 -5.16 -46.12 -15.39
C GLU A 51 -5.07 -44.76 -14.69
N ASN A 52 -3.87 -44.17 -14.59
CA ASN A 52 -3.70 -42.83 -14.03
C ASN A 52 -4.42 -41.76 -14.87
N PHE A 53 -4.41 -41.88 -16.20
CA PHE A 53 -5.12 -40.95 -17.08
C PHE A 53 -6.64 -41.07 -16.89
N ILE A 54 -7.16 -42.29 -16.73
CA ILE A 54 -8.56 -42.55 -16.43
C ILE A 54 -8.93 -41.99 -15.05
N GLU A 55 -8.14 -42.25 -14.01
CA GLU A 55 -8.39 -41.75 -12.64
C GLU A 55 -8.33 -40.23 -12.58
N VAL A 56 -7.32 -39.61 -13.21
CA VAL A 56 -7.21 -38.15 -13.32
C VAL A 56 -8.39 -37.59 -14.11
N GLY A 57 -8.82 -38.24 -15.19
CA GLY A 57 -9.98 -37.87 -15.98
C GLY A 57 -11.29 -37.98 -15.20
N GLN A 58 -11.49 -39.04 -14.43
CA GLN A 58 -12.65 -39.24 -13.55
C GLN A 58 -12.67 -38.19 -12.43
N SER A 59 -11.55 -38.00 -11.74
CA SER A 59 -11.37 -36.97 -10.70
C SER A 59 -11.60 -35.56 -11.24
N LEU A 60 -11.18 -35.30 -12.48
CA LEU A 60 -11.44 -34.03 -13.17
C LEU A 60 -12.94 -33.82 -13.42
N ILE A 61 -13.63 -34.81 -13.99
CA ILE A 61 -15.07 -34.74 -14.29
C ILE A 61 -15.89 -34.54 -13.02
N GLU A 62 -15.57 -35.27 -11.94
CA GLU A 62 -16.24 -35.14 -10.65
C GLU A 62 -16.10 -33.73 -10.08
N ARG A 63 -14.88 -33.17 -10.11
CA ARG A 63 -14.61 -31.83 -9.58
C ARG A 63 -15.27 -30.75 -10.41
N ARG A 64 -15.28 -30.87 -11.74
CA ARG A 64 -16.04 -30.00 -12.64
C ARG A 64 -17.53 -30.03 -12.31
N THR A 65 -18.08 -31.23 -12.11
CA THR A 65 -19.50 -31.43 -11.76
C THR A 65 -19.85 -30.80 -10.41
N ARG A 66 -19.05 -31.07 -9.37
CA ARG A 66 -19.23 -30.45 -8.05
C ARG A 66 -19.14 -28.93 -8.11
N TRP A 67 -18.20 -28.39 -8.89
CA TRP A 67 -18.03 -26.96 -9.07
C TRP A 67 -19.24 -26.31 -9.75
N LEU A 68 -19.79 -26.91 -10.80
CA LEU A 68 -21.00 -26.42 -11.47
C LEU A 68 -22.24 -26.54 -10.57
N ALA A 69 -22.38 -27.65 -9.83
CA ALA A 69 -23.46 -27.86 -8.87
C ALA A 69 -23.43 -26.82 -7.72
N LEU A 70 -22.25 -26.33 -7.35
CA LEU A 70 -22.07 -25.26 -6.36
C LEU A 70 -22.48 -23.88 -6.92
N ILE A 71 -22.26 -23.63 -8.22
CA ILE A 71 -22.59 -22.35 -8.86
C ILE A 71 -24.09 -22.24 -9.15
N ALA A 72 -24.74 -23.33 -9.59
CA ALA A 72 -26.14 -23.36 -10.00
C ALA A 72 -27.13 -22.73 -8.98
N PRO A 73 -27.07 -23.01 -7.66
CA PRO A 73 -27.95 -22.40 -6.67
C PRO A 73 -27.52 -20.98 -6.23
N HIS A 74 -26.42 -20.44 -6.77
CA HIS A 74 -25.80 -19.19 -6.32
C HIS A 74 -25.49 -18.19 -7.45
N PRO A 75 -26.42 -17.90 -8.37
CA PRO A 75 -26.17 -17.04 -9.54
C PRO A 75 -25.72 -15.62 -9.19
N GLN A 76 -26.09 -15.11 -8.00
CA GLN A 76 -25.75 -13.76 -7.53
C GLN A 76 -24.36 -13.63 -6.88
N LYS A 77 -23.74 -14.74 -6.46
CA LYS A 77 -22.48 -14.74 -5.70
C LYS A 77 -21.28 -14.43 -6.59
N GLY A 78 -20.36 -13.61 -6.10
CA GLY A 78 -19.13 -13.26 -6.80
C GLY A 78 -18.05 -14.34 -6.68
N ARG A 79 -17.02 -14.27 -7.54
CA ARG A 79 -15.88 -15.23 -7.55
C ARG A 79 -15.25 -15.45 -6.16
N LYS A 80 -15.17 -14.41 -5.32
CA LYS A 80 -14.63 -14.50 -3.95
C LYS A 80 -15.50 -15.36 -3.05
N GLU A 81 -16.82 -15.20 -3.13
CA GLU A 81 -17.78 -15.93 -2.31
C GLU A 81 -17.88 -17.38 -2.75
N LEU A 82 -17.89 -17.64 -4.06
CA LEU A 82 -17.87 -19.01 -4.61
C LEU A 82 -16.60 -19.78 -4.23
N ARG A 83 -15.45 -19.11 -4.25
CA ARG A 83 -14.18 -19.70 -3.77
C ARG A 83 -14.24 -20.07 -2.29
N ALA A 84 -14.92 -19.28 -1.47
CA ALA A 84 -15.06 -19.56 -0.05
C ALA A 84 -15.99 -20.75 0.23
N LEU A 85 -16.98 -20.99 -0.64
CA LEU A 85 -17.93 -22.11 -0.51
C LEU A 85 -17.32 -23.46 -0.95
N GLY A 86 -16.44 -23.45 -1.96
CA GLY A 86 -15.83 -24.66 -2.51
C GLY A 86 -14.31 -24.57 -2.63
N PRO A 87 -13.56 -24.32 -1.53
CA PRO A 87 -12.13 -24.06 -1.60
C PRO A 87 -11.33 -25.25 -2.13
N ALA A 88 -11.70 -26.48 -1.76
CA ALA A 88 -11.00 -27.69 -2.16
C ALA A 88 -11.07 -27.93 -3.69
N ASP A 89 -12.26 -27.89 -4.26
CA ASP A 89 -12.46 -28.09 -5.70
C ASP A 89 -11.91 -26.91 -6.50
N TYR A 90 -12.08 -25.67 -6.03
CA TYR A 90 -11.46 -24.50 -6.66
C TYR A 90 -9.94 -24.61 -6.72
N CYS A 91 -9.29 -24.92 -5.59
CA CYS A 91 -7.83 -25.02 -5.52
C CYS A 91 -7.27 -26.14 -6.39
N TRP A 92 -7.98 -27.26 -6.49
CA TRP A 92 -7.57 -28.37 -7.35
C TRP A 92 -7.74 -28.01 -8.83
N LEU A 93 -8.91 -27.49 -9.24
CA LEU A 93 -9.17 -27.08 -10.63
C LEU A 93 -8.26 -25.93 -11.07
N TYR A 94 -7.93 -25.00 -10.18
CA TYR A 94 -7.01 -23.91 -10.50
C TYR A 94 -5.59 -24.40 -10.86
N ARG A 95 -5.15 -25.53 -10.27
CA ARG A 95 -3.83 -26.12 -10.53
C ARG A 95 -3.81 -27.07 -11.71
N ASN A 96 -4.89 -27.84 -11.91
CA ASN A 96 -4.93 -28.94 -12.86
C ASN A 96 -5.75 -28.64 -14.13
N ASP A 97 -6.65 -27.66 -14.08
CA ASP A 97 -7.59 -27.35 -15.17
C ASP A 97 -8.02 -25.87 -15.16
N GLN A 98 -7.01 -25.01 -15.20
CA GLN A 98 -7.17 -23.57 -15.02
C GLN A 98 -8.08 -22.95 -16.10
N LYS A 99 -7.89 -23.35 -17.36
CA LYS A 99 -8.63 -22.78 -18.50
C LYS A 99 -10.13 -23.00 -18.34
N TRP A 100 -10.55 -24.25 -18.12
CA TRP A 100 -11.95 -24.59 -17.90
C TRP A 100 -12.54 -23.85 -16.69
N LEU A 101 -11.78 -23.76 -15.59
CA LEU A 101 -12.24 -23.04 -14.39
C LEU A 101 -12.55 -21.57 -14.72
N PHE A 102 -11.69 -20.88 -15.47
CA PHE A 102 -11.92 -19.47 -15.82
C PHE A 102 -13.06 -19.25 -16.81
N GLU A 103 -13.28 -20.19 -17.74
CA GLU A 103 -14.43 -20.19 -18.66
C GLU A 103 -15.76 -20.38 -17.92
N ASN A 104 -15.75 -21.13 -16.81
CA ASN A 104 -16.95 -21.45 -16.02
C ASN A 104 -17.09 -20.60 -14.74
N LEU A 105 -16.22 -19.60 -14.53
CA LEU A 105 -16.39 -18.63 -13.45
C LEU A 105 -17.36 -17.53 -13.88
N PRO A 106 -18.24 -17.03 -12.98
CA PRO A 106 -19.05 -15.86 -13.27
C PRO A 106 -18.17 -14.69 -13.74
N PRO A 107 -18.69 -13.78 -14.58
CA PRO A 107 -17.92 -12.62 -15.01
C PRO A 107 -17.35 -11.90 -13.80
N VAL A 108 -16.12 -11.40 -13.92
CA VAL A 108 -15.58 -10.51 -12.88
C VAL A 108 -16.56 -9.36 -12.80
N LYS A 109 -17.24 -9.20 -11.64
CA LYS A 109 -17.95 -7.96 -11.33
C LYS A 109 -16.90 -6.87 -11.38
N SER A 110 -16.74 -6.24 -12.54
CA SER A 110 -15.82 -5.13 -12.68
C SER A 110 -16.29 -4.09 -11.67
N ARG A 111 -15.37 -3.48 -10.94
CA ARG A 111 -15.69 -2.30 -10.14
C ARG A 111 -15.99 -1.09 -11.04
N LYS A 112 -16.59 -1.29 -12.23
CA LYS A 112 -17.17 -0.23 -13.05
C LYS A 112 -18.50 0.15 -12.42
N GLY A 113 -18.39 0.78 -11.25
CA GLY A 113 -19.48 1.15 -10.36
C GLY A 113 -18.97 2.05 -9.25
N ALA A 114 -18.07 2.99 -9.58
CA ALA A 114 -17.74 4.19 -8.80
C ALA A 114 -16.87 5.11 -9.67
N ALA A 115 -17.34 5.44 -10.88
CA ALA A 115 -16.77 6.54 -11.67
C ALA A 115 -17.22 7.93 -11.15
N GLY A 116 -17.95 7.97 -10.03
CA GLY A 116 -18.19 9.16 -9.21
C GLY A 116 -17.43 9.03 -7.89
N CYS A 117 -16.51 9.96 -7.64
CA CYS A 117 -15.91 10.30 -6.35
C CYS A 117 -16.19 9.34 -5.18
N ARG A 118 -15.33 8.32 -4.99
CA ARG A 118 -15.20 7.65 -3.67
C ARG A 118 -14.86 8.65 -2.55
N VAL A 119 -14.36 9.82 -2.91
CA VAL A 119 -13.96 10.91 -2.03
C VAL A 119 -14.80 12.14 -2.40
N ASP A 120 -15.60 12.64 -1.45
CA ASP A 120 -16.29 13.92 -1.56
C ASP A 120 -15.27 15.08 -1.49
N TRP A 121 -14.69 15.42 -2.64
CA TRP A 121 -13.76 16.54 -2.75
C TRP A 121 -14.42 17.88 -2.42
N PRO A 122 -15.63 18.21 -2.90
CA PRO A 122 -16.31 19.45 -2.52
C PRO A 122 -16.55 19.59 -1.01
N GLY A 123 -16.98 18.51 -0.34
CA GLY A 123 -17.14 18.51 1.11
C GLY A 123 -15.83 18.72 1.85
N ARG A 124 -14.78 18.01 1.45
CA ARG A 124 -13.43 18.18 2.03
C ARG A 124 -12.84 19.55 1.79
N ASP A 125 -13.06 20.13 0.62
CA ASP A 125 -12.56 21.46 0.28
C ASP A 125 -13.17 22.54 1.18
N ARG A 126 -14.50 22.49 1.38
CA ARG A 126 -15.19 23.38 2.32
C ARG A 126 -14.71 23.18 3.75
N GLU A 127 -14.61 21.92 4.21
CA GLU A 127 -14.17 21.61 5.57
C GLU A 127 -12.73 22.10 5.84
N LEU A 128 -11.79 21.75 4.96
CA LEU A 128 -10.40 22.15 5.09
C LEU A 128 -10.25 23.67 4.98
N GLY A 129 -10.91 24.31 4.01
CA GLY A 129 -10.90 25.76 3.84
C GLY A 129 -11.34 26.49 5.10
N ALA A 130 -12.46 26.08 5.72
CA ALA A 130 -12.95 26.69 6.96
C ALA A 130 -11.98 26.52 8.15
N ARG A 131 -11.20 25.45 8.19
CA ARG A 131 -10.29 25.13 9.30
C ARG A 131 -8.89 25.75 9.15
N VAL A 132 -8.48 26.14 7.94
CA VAL A 132 -7.15 26.73 7.68
C VAL A 132 -6.91 28.00 8.50
N GLY A 133 -7.85 28.94 8.49
CA GLY A 133 -7.74 30.21 9.22
C GLY A 133 -7.53 30.03 10.73
N PRO A 134 -8.43 29.30 11.43
CA PRO A 134 -8.27 29.02 12.86
C PRO A 134 -6.95 28.30 13.20
N VAL A 135 -6.52 27.37 12.37
CA VAL A 135 -5.25 26.66 12.58
C VAL A 135 -4.05 27.58 12.38
N ALA A 136 -4.06 28.43 11.36
CA ALA A 136 -3.03 29.42 11.12
C ALA A 136 -2.94 30.41 12.28
N HIS A 137 -4.08 30.91 12.76
CA HIS A 137 -4.15 31.76 13.95
C HIS A 137 -3.52 31.07 15.16
N ALA A 138 -3.89 29.81 15.42
CA ALA A 138 -3.32 29.05 16.53
C ALA A 138 -1.83 28.71 16.36
N ILE A 139 -1.24 28.86 15.16
CA ILE A 139 0.22 28.76 14.94
C ILE A 139 0.87 30.12 15.17
N LEU A 140 0.25 31.21 14.70
CA LEU A 140 0.75 32.58 14.84
C LEU A 140 0.91 32.99 16.31
N TYR A 141 -0.07 32.66 17.13
CA TYR A 141 -0.16 33.06 18.54
C TYR A 141 0.18 31.93 19.52
N ALA A 142 0.82 30.85 19.03
CA ALA A 142 1.29 29.79 19.92
C ALA A 142 2.33 30.36 20.92
N PRO A 143 2.26 29.96 22.21
CA PRO A 143 3.23 30.41 23.18
C PRO A 143 4.64 29.90 22.86
N GLY A 144 5.64 30.67 23.30
CA GLY A 144 7.04 30.33 23.10
C GLY A 144 7.59 30.81 21.75
N ARG A 145 8.50 30.02 21.17
CA ARG A 145 9.25 30.43 19.98
C ARG A 145 8.34 30.48 18.75
N PRO A 146 8.34 31.57 17.96
CA PRO A 146 7.55 31.68 16.74
C PRO A 146 7.79 30.53 15.76
N VAL A 147 6.69 29.92 15.29
CA VAL A 147 6.69 28.90 14.24
C VAL A 147 6.11 29.51 12.97
N ARG A 148 6.80 29.34 11.84
CA ARG A 148 6.33 29.86 10.54
C ARG A 148 5.05 29.18 10.10
N VAL A 149 4.05 29.97 9.74
CA VAL A 149 2.82 29.49 9.11
C VAL A 149 3.14 29.06 7.68
N THR A 150 3.15 27.75 7.46
CA THR A 150 3.40 27.12 6.16
C THR A 150 2.32 26.08 5.88
N ILE A 151 2.16 25.68 4.61
CA ILE A 151 1.28 24.57 4.22
C ILE A 151 1.59 23.33 5.06
N SER A 152 2.87 23.03 5.28
CA SER A 152 3.30 21.87 6.07
C SER A 152 2.91 21.99 7.54
N ALA A 153 3.07 23.16 8.16
CA ALA A 153 2.70 23.38 9.56
C ALA A 153 1.17 23.27 9.75
N ILE A 154 0.40 23.91 8.87
CA ILE A 154 -1.06 23.86 8.86
C ILE A 154 -1.54 22.41 8.61
N GLY A 155 -1.00 21.76 7.58
CA GLY A 155 -1.38 20.40 7.19
C GLY A 155 -1.10 19.36 8.27
N LYS A 156 0.02 19.48 9.01
CA LYS A 156 0.30 18.61 10.17
C LYS A 156 -0.72 18.83 11.28
N LYS A 157 -1.03 20.09 11.62
CA LYS A 157 -1.97 20.43 12.69
C LYS A 157 -3.42 20.07 12.34
N LEU A 158 -3.77 20.05 11.06
CA LEU A 158 -5.07 19.57 10.57
C LEU A 158 -5.18 18.04 10.46
N GLY A 159 -4.06 17.30 10.49
CA GLY A 159 -4.03 15.87 10.13
C GLY A 159 -4.25 15.62 8.63
N ALA A 160 -4.06 16.64 7.79
CA ALA A 160 -4.40 16.62 6.36
C ALA A 160 -3.21 16.89 5.43
N LEU A 161 -1.96 16.80 5.93
CA LEU A 161 -0.75 17.12 5.16
C LEU A 161 -0.70 16.39 3.81
N GLY A 162 -0.93 15.08 3.79
CA GLY A 162 -0.89 14.28 2.56
C GLY A 162 -1.95 14.71 1.54
N ILE A 163 -3.13 15.12 2.01
CA ILE A 163 -4.23 15.62 1.16
C ILE A 163 -3.83 16.96 0.55
N LEU A 164 -3.34 17.89 1.38
CA LEU A 164 -2.91 19.22 0.92
C LEU A 164 -1.71 19.15 -0.02
N GLN A 165 -0.80 18.19 0.14
CA GLN A 165 0.37 18.08 -0.77
C GLN A 165 0.02 17.40 -2.10
N ARG A 166 -0.87 16.41 -2.10
CA ARG A 166 -1.12 15.57 -3.30
C ARG A 166 -2.36 15.98 -4.08
N ASN A 167 -3.27 16.73 -3.47
CA ASN A 167 -4.60 16.96 -4.02
C ASN A 167 -5.06 18.42 -3.93
N ILE A 168 -4.14 19.37 -3.77
CA ILE A 168 -4.48 20.80 -3.70
C ILE A 168 -5.20 21.32 -4.94
N ASP A 169 -4.99 20.71 -6.11
CA ASP A 169 -5.70 21.07 -7.35
C ASP A 169 -7.19 20.75 -7.32
N LYS A 170 -7.60 19.87 -6.40
CA LYS A 170 -9.02 19.51 -6.16
C LYS A 170 -9.63 20.30 -5.01
N LEU A 171 -8.88 21.23 -4.42
CA LEU A 171 -9.24 21.95 -3.20
C LEU A 171 -9.10 23.47 -3.40
N PRO A 172 -9.85 24.10 -4.32
CA PRO A 172 -9.73 25.52 -4.62
C PRO A 172 -10.02 26.43 -3.40
N VAL A 173 -11.01 26.10 -2.56
CA VAL A 173 -11.35 26.90 -1.37
C VAL A 173 -10.24 26.80 -0.32
N ALA A 174 -9.73 25.59 -0.06
CA ALA A 174 -8.63 25.40 0.88
C ALA A 174 -7.35 26.04 0.37
N ARG A 175 -7.08 26.00 -0.95
CA ARG A 175 -5.95 26.69 -1.57
C ARG A 175 -6.02 28.20 -1.35
N ALA A 176 -7.15 28.84 -1.68
CA ALA A 176 -7.31 30.27 -1.50
C ALA A 176 -7.13 30.67 -0.02
N SER A 177 -7.68 29.86 0.89
CA SER A 177 -7.53 30.07 2.34
C SER A 177 -6.07 29.93 2.79
N LEU A 178 -5.32 28.98 2.23
CA LEU A 178 -3.89 28.78 2.52
C LEU A 178 -3.05 29.96 2.02
N GLU A 179 -3.27 30.40 0.78
CA GLU A 179 -2.55 31.53 0.17
C GLU A 179 -2.71 32.82 0.98
N GLY A 180 -3.89 33.04 1.59
CA GLY A 180 -4.15 34.19 2.45
C GLY A 180 -3.46 34.17 3.83
N VAL A 181 -2.91 33.03 4.28
CA VAL A 181 -2.35 32.89 5.64
C VAL A 181 -0.90 32.43 5.69
N ILE A 182 -0.34 31.91 4.59
CA ILE A 182 1.06 31.45 4.56
C ILE A 182 1.99 32.65 4.69
N GLU A 183 2.92 32.56 5.64
CA GLU A 183 3.97 33.57 5.80
C GLU A 183 5.06 33.38 4.73
N THR A 184 5.49 34.48 4.11
CA THR A 184 6.76 34.54 3.40
C THR A 184 7.94 34.36 4.36
N ARG A 185 9.15 34.19 3.83
CA ARG A 185 10.36 34.16 4.66
C ARG A 185 10.53 35.48 5.42
N ASP A 186 10.41 36.59 4.71
CA ASP A 186 10.59 37.96 5.22
C ASP A 186 9.58 38.30 6.32
N SER A 187 8.28 38.05 6.09
CA SER A 187 7.24 38.29 7.11
C SER A 187 7.47 37.49 8.39
N PHE A 188 7.92 36.24 8.25
CA PHE A 188 8.27 35.41 9.40
C PHE A 188 9.52 35.91 10.15
N GLU A 189 10.54 36.37 9.42
CA GLU A 189 11.74 36.98 10.00
C GLU A 189 11.39 38.28 10.75
N ILE A 190 10.58 39.15 10.15
CA ILE A 190 10.02 40.35 10.79
C ILE A 190 9.24 39.99 12.07
N ARG A 191 8.39 38.97 12.04
CA ARG A 191 7.65 38.54 13.24
C ARG A 191 8.58 38.05 14.36
N ARG A 192 9.69 37.37 14.01
CA ARG A 192 10.71 36.97 14.98
C ARG A 192 11.47 38.16 15.56
N VAL A 193 11.76 39.17 14.74
CA VAL A 193 12.35 40.44 15.21
C VAL A 193 11.44 41.12 16.23
N ARG A 194 10.15 41.28 15.91
CA ARG A 194 9.16 41.86 16.84
C ARG A 194 9.07 41.07 18.15
N ALA A 195 8.95 39.75 18.06
CA ALA A 195 8.90 38.88 19.23
C ALA A 195 10.17 38.98 20.10
N ALA A 196 11.35 39.04 19.47
CA ALA A 196 12.62 39.20 20.17
C ALA A 196 12.74 40.55 20.87
N ALA A 197 12.33 41.64 20.21
CA ALA A 197 12.33 42.97 20.80
C ALA A 197 11.40 43.05 22.02
N ARG A 198 10.16 42.53 21.91
CA ARG A 198 9.23 42.44 23.05
C ARG A 198 9.82 41.68 24.23
N GLU A 199 10.49 40.57 23.95
CA GLU A 199 11.12 39.77 25.01
C GLU A 199 12.29 40.50 25.68
N LEU A 200 13.13 41.19 24.91
CA LEU A 200 14.23 42.01 25.45
C LEU A 200 13.70 43.11 26.38
N LEU A 201 12.66 43.83 25.94
CA LEU A 201 12.02 44.87 26.77
C LEU A 201 11.41 44.29 28.04
N ARG A 202 10.73 43.15 27.94
CA ARG A 202 10.16 42.46 29.12
C ARG A 202 11.24 42.03 30.12
N CYS A 203 12.45 41.73 29.65
CA CYS A 203 13.60 41.41 30.48
C CYS A 203 14.37 42.65 30.97
N GLY A 204 13.97 43.87 30.61
CA GLY A 204 14.69 45.10 30.93
C GLY A 204 16.02 45.26 30.19
N GLU A 205 16.19 44.59 29.06
CA GLU A 205 17.40 44.66 28.22
C GLU A 205 17.30 45.76 27.16
N SER A 206 18.45 46.31 26.74
CA SER A 206 18.52 47.33 25.68
C SER A 206 18.25 46.75 24.29
N LEU A 207 17.63 47.57 23.43
CA LEU A 207 17.33 47.24 22.03
C LEU A 207 18.51 47.59 21.10
N GLU A 208 19.59 46.83 21.20
CA GLU A 208 20.70 46.92 20.24
C GLU A 208 20.43 46.05 19.00
N PRO A 209 20.79 46.49 17.77
CA PRO A 209 20.56 45.71 16.55
C PRO A 209 21.07 44.26 16.65
N TRP A 210 22.30 44.09 17.13
CA TRP A 210 22.93 42.77 17.26
C TRP A 210 22.24 41.89 18.31
N ARG A 211 21.69 42.46 19.39
CA ARG A 211 20.95 41.71 20.42
C ARG A 211 19.63 41.21 19.86
N ILE A 212 18.92 42.05 19.12
CA ILE A 212 17.66 41.69 18.45
C ILE A 212 17.91 40.56 17.45
N VAL A 213 18.91 40.69 16.58
CA VAL A 213 19.29 39.67 15.59
C VAL A 213 19.62 38.33 16.25
N ARG A 214 20.43 38.36 17.32
CA ARG A 214 20.82 37.17 18.08
C ARG A 214 19.61 36.51 18.74
N LYS A 215 18.76 37.29 19.41
CA LYS A 215 17.55 36.79 20.09
C LYS A 215 16.50 36.27 19.10
N ALA A 216 16.36 36.89 17.93
CA ALA A 216 15.50 36.45 16.83
C ALA A 216 16.03 35.22 16.08
N HIS A 217 17.26 34.79 16.35
CA HIS A 217 17.97 33.70 15.67
C HIS A 217 18.00 33.91 14.15
N LEU A 218 18.37 35.11 13.73
CA LEU A 218 18.56 35.45 12.32
C LEU A 218 19.99 35.12 11.86
N ARG A 219 20.13 34.78 10.59
CA ARG A 219 21.44 34.70 9.93
C ARG A 219 21.87 36.11 9.51
N PRO A 220 23.18 36.42 9.43
CA PRO A 220 23.65 37.75 9.07
C PRO A 220 23.09 38.29 7.74
N GLU A 221 22.78 37.41 6.80
CA GLU A 221 22.26 37.74 5.47
C GLU A 221 20.71 37.79 5.45
N TYR A 222 20.12 38.60 6.34
CA TYR A 222 18.67 38.85 6.33
C TYR A 222 18.27 39.93 5.32
N PRO A 223 17.05 39.89 4.76
CA PRO A 223 16.55 40.87 3.80
C PRO A 223 16.53 42.31 4.33
N ALA A 224 16.60 43.29 3.42
CA ALA A 224 16.49 44.71 3.77
C ALA A 224 15.19 45.07 4.49
N SER A 225 14.10 44.34 4.22
CA SER A 225 12.81 44.48 4.91
C SER A 225 12.93 44.17 6.42
N VAL A 226 13.78 43.22 6.79
CA VAL A 226 14.07 42.86 8.19
C VAL A 226 14.97 43.91 8.84
N ALA A 227 15.97 44.42 8.11
CA ALA A 227 16.84 45.50 8.58
C ALA A 227 16.03 46.76 8.91
N ALA A 228 15.18 47.20 7.97
CA ALA A 228 14.31 48.36 8.13
C ALA A 228 13.36 48.22 9.32
N GLU A 229 12.87 47.01 9.58
CA GLU A 229 12.02 46.76 10.75
C GLU A 229 12.80 46.85 12.08
N ILE A 230 14.04 46.35 12.12
CA ILE A 230 14.92 46.50 13.30
C ILE A 230 15.15 47.99 13.58
N GLU A 231 15.54 48.75 12.56
CA GLU A 231 15.76 50.19 12.67
C GLU A 231 14.51 50.93 13.13
N ARG A 232 13.34 50.60 12.55
CA ARG A 232 12.04 51.17 12.94
C ARG A 232 11.73 50.95 14.41
N ILE A 233 11.94 49.73 14.92
CA ILE A 233 11.69 49.38 16.32
C ILE A 233 12.62 50.16 17.25
N ILE A 234 13.91 50.22 16.94
CA ILE A 234 14.89 50.93 17.77
C ILE A 234 14.55 52.43 17.81
N TYR A 235 14.34 53.03 16.64
CA TYR A 235 13.98 54.45 16.53
C TYR A 235 12.71 54.79 17.32
N ALA A 236 11.67 53.96 17.19
CA ALA A 236 10.40 54.21 17.89
C ALA A 236 10.55 54.07 19.41
N PHE A 237 11.39 53.14 19.90
CA PHE A 237 11.69 52.99 21.32
C PHE A 237 12.46 54.20 21.88
N GLU A 238 13.50 54.66 21.17
CA GLU A 238 14.30 55.82 21.58
C GLU A 238 13.47 57.11 21.62
N LYS A 239 12.45 57.23 20.76
CA LYS A 239 11.52 58.37 20.75
C LYS A 239 10.36 58.24 21.74
N GLY A 240 10.28 57.15 22.49
CA GLY A 240 9.18 56.90 23.44
C GLY A 240 7.83 56.71 22.75
N VAL A 241 7.82 56.34 21.46
CA VAL A 241 6.62 56.19 20.63
C VAL A 241 5.99 54.80 20.78
N ILE A 242 6.75 53.82 21.28
CA ILE A 242 6.28 52.45 21.51
C ILE A 242 6.67 51.95 22.90
N HIS A 243 5.73 51.27 23.55
CA HIS A 243 5.98 50.45 24.74
C HIS A 243 6.03 48.96 24.38
N GLY A 244 6.57 48.12 25.27
CA GLY A 244 6.83 46.70 24.97
C GLY A 244 5.63 45.88 24.47
N ASP A 245 4.41 46.35 24.72
CA ASP A 245 3.18 45.70 24.25
C ASP A 245 2.73 46.15 22.84
N GLU A 246 3.37 47.18 22.27
CA GLU A 246 3.01 47.86 21.02
C GLU A 246 3.91 47.48 19.82
N ILE A 247 4.85 46.53 20.03
CA ILE A 247 5.81 46.02 19.02
C ILE A 247 5.32 44.73 18.33
#